data_AF-A0A968P3U8-F1
#
_entry.id   AF-A0A968P3U8-F1
#
_cell.length_a   1.000
_cell.length_b   1.000
_cell.length_c   1.000
_cell.angle_alpha   90.00
_cell.angle_beta   90.00
_cell.angle_gamma   90.00
#
_symmetry.space_group_name_H-M   'P 1'
#
loop_
_entity.id
_entity.type
_entity.pdbx_description
1 polymer ?
#
loop_
_entity_poly.entity_id
_entity_poly.type
_entity_poly.pdbx_seq_one_letter_code
_entity_poly.pdbx_strand_id
1 'polypeptide(L)'
;MATHRTGIAAIDALLAEAPETVNTCGNRSRQVLYRADRYMFDVALDSERWTAFDSALDDHCHGVWVNKAERRVLHYFENDVYLIEADSAETYDTEIEALCNFYEPAPAAILIDETTATELYQDRAELFIDPARAVTCLAEFS
;
A
#
# COMPACT_ATOMS: atom_id res chain seq x y z
N MET A 1 13.14 -21.47 17.89
CA MET A 1 13.54 -20.77 16.65
C MET A 1 12.41 -20.95 15.66
N ALA A 2 11.55 -19.94 15.54
CA ALA A 2 10.51 -19.95 14.51
C ALA A 2 11.18 -19.74 13.15
N THR A 3 10.96 -20.66 12.23
CA THR A 3 11.43 -20.58 10.85
C THR A 3 10.78 -19.35 10.22
N HIS A 4 11.56 -18.32 9.92
CA HIS A 4 11.11 -17.21 9.08
C HIS A 4 10.72 -17.78 7.72
N ARG A 5 9.41 -17.92 7.46
CA ARG A 5 8.89 -18.19 6.13
C ARG A 5 9.04 -16.89 5.34
N THR A 6 10.14 -16.75 4.62
CA THR A 6 10.39 -15.63 3.71
C THR A 6 9.66 -15.86 2.38
N GLY A 7 8.91 -14.84 1.91
CA GLY A 7 8.28 -14.80 0.58
C GLY A 7 6.76 -14.55 0.61
N ILE A 8 6.18 -14.04 -0.48
CA ILE A 8 4.75 -13.70 -0.67
C ILE A 8 3.76 -14.77 -0.21
N ALA A 9 4.10 -16.05 -0.36
CA ALA A 9 3.29 -17.17 0.12
C ALA A 9 3.08 -17.12 1.65
N ALA A 10 3.85 -16.30 2.36
CA ALA A 10 3.70 -16.03 3.77
C ALA A 10 2.58 -15.04 4.08
N ILE A 11 2.18 -14.08 3.23
CA ILE A 11 1.16 -13.07 3.60
C ILE A 11 -0.23 -13.70 3.62
N ASP A 12 -0.64 -14.33 2.52
CA ASP A 12 -1.92 -15.05 2.47
C ASP A 12 -1.97 -16.16 3.53
N ALA A 13 -0.86 -16.88 3.77
CA ALA A 13 -0.79 -17.88 4.83
C ALA A 13 -0.76 -17.28 6.25
N LEU A 14 -0.18 -16.10 6.43
CA LEU A 14 -0.13 -15.37 7.70
C LEU A 14 -1.52 -14.89 8.09
N LEU A 15 -2.33 -14.48 7.11
CA LEU A 15 -3.65 -13.90 7.29
C LEU A 15 -4.80 -14.90 7.10
N ALA A 16 -4.53 -16.12 6.64
CA ALA A 16 -5.55 -17.13 6.32
C ALA A 16 -6.52 -17.42 7.48
N GLU A 17 -6.01 -17.42 8.72
CA GLU A 17 -6.78 -17.73 9.93
C GLU A 17 -7.22 -16.46 10.69
N ALA A 18 -6.89 -15.28 10.18
CA ALA A 18 -7.27 -14.03 10.80
C ALA A 18 -8.78 -13.78 10.64
N PRO A 19 -9.45 -13.24 11.67
CA PRO A 19 -10.86 -12.89 11.54
C PRO A 19 -11.03 -11.86 10.43
N GLU A 20 -12.05 -12.09 9.61
CA GLU A 20 -12.43 -11.17 8.55
C GLU A 20 -13.42 -10.13 9.09
N THR A 21 -13.17 -8.89 8.72
CA THR A 21 -14.03 -7.73 8.99
C THR A 21 -14.31 -6.97 7.70
N VAL A 22 -15.17 -5.95 7.76
CA VAL A 22 -15.43 -5.05 6.63
C VAL A 22 -15.00 -3.64 7.04
N ASN A 23 -14.17 -2.99 6.22
CA ASN A 23 -13.69 -1.64 6.48
C ASN A 23 -14.73 -0.58 6.07
N THR A 24 -14.41 0.71 6.28
CA THR A 24 -15.29 1.83 5.97
C THR A 24 -15.59 2.01 4.48
N CYS A 25 -14.73 1.49 3.60
CA CYS A 25 -14.90 1.49 2.15
C CYS A 25 -15.72 0.29 1.65
N GLY A 26 -16.17 -0.60 2.54
CA GLY A 26 -16.93 -1.79 2.20
C GLY A 26 -16.09 -2.98 1.73
N ASN A 27 -14.76 -2.92 1.92
CA ASN A 27 -13.83 -3.98 1.54
C ASN A 27 -13.63 -4.98 2.67
N ARG A 28 -13.34 -6.25 2.32
CA ARG A 28 -12.95 -7.25 3.32
C ARG A 28 -11.57 -6.88 3.87
N SER A 29 -11.40 -6.98 5.18
CA SER A 29 -10.11 -6.76 5.82
C SER A 29 -9.77 -7.88 6.80
N ARG A 30 -8.48 -8.24 6.85
CA ARG A 30 -7.91 -9.17 7.82
C ARG A 30 -6.73 -8.51 8.52
N GLN A 31 -6.56 -8.80 9.80
CA GLN A 31 -5.52 -8.19 10.64
C GLN A 31 -4.80 -9.25 11.47
N VAL A 32 -3.48 -9.15 11.55
CA VAL A 32 -2.63 -9.97 12.42
C VAL A 32 -1.45 -9.18 12.97
N LEU A 33 -1.03 -9.56 14.17
CA LEU A 33 0.24 -9.08 14.71
C LEU A 33 1.39 -9.93 14.17
N TYR A 34 2.32 -9.27 13.48
CA TYR A 34 3.51 -9.87 12.90
C TYR A 34 4.73 -9.00 13.17
N ARG A 35 5.64 -9.48 14.02
CA ARG A 35 6.86 -8.74 14.36
C ARG A 35 7.86 -8.77 13.21
N ALA A 36 8.01 -7.62 12.55
CA ALA A 36 8.87 -7.45 11.40
C ALA A 36 9.38 -6.01 11.30
N ASP A 37 10.11 -5.75 10.22
CA ASP A 37 10.39 -4.41 9.71
C ASP A 37 9.66 -4.29 8.37
N ARG A 38 9.25 -3.09 7.95
CA ARG A 38 8.62 -2.88 6.64
C ARG A 38 9.45 -3.48 5.50
N TYR A 39 10.79 -3.46 5.61
CA TYR A 39 11.68 -3.89 4.53
C TYR A 39 11.55 -5.40 4.26
N MET A 40 11.01 -6.16 5.22
CA MET A 40 10.64 -7.56 4.97
C MET A 40 9.55 -7.68 3.91
N PHE A 41 8.59 -6.75 3.88
CA PHE A 41 7.52 -6.72 2.87
C PHE A 41 8.05 -6.19 1.53
N ASP A 42 8.90 -5.17 1.53
CA ASP A 42 9.55 -4.67 0.30
C ASP A 42 10.31 -5.78 -0.46
N VAL A 43 10.91 -6.72 0.28
CA VAL A 43 11.61 -7.88 -0.32
C VAL A 43 10.67 -9.05 -0.62
N ALA A 44 9.65 -9.27 0.22
CA ALA A 44 8.77 -10.42 0.08
C ALA A 44 7.70 -10.25 -1.00
N LEU A 45 7.29 -9.01 -1.25
CA LEU A 45 6.31 -8.65 -2.26
C LEU A 45 6.94 -8.64 -3.66
N ASP A 46 6.22 -9.22 -4.61
CA ASP A 46 6.57 -9.27 -6.03
C ASP A 46 6.36 -7.89 -6.62
N SER A 47 7.45 -7.20 -6.94
CA SER A 47 7.43 -5.84 -7.47
C SER A 47 6.77 -5.71 -8.84
N GLU A 48 6.50 -6.82 -9.55
CA GLU A 48 5.70 -6.81 -10.77
C GLU A 48 4.18 -6.70 -10.48
N ARG A 49 3.75 -7.02 -9.26
CA ARG A 49 2.33 -7.04 -8.86
C ARG A 49 1.98 -6.04 -7.77
N TRP A 50 2.92 -5.80 -6.88
CA TRP A 50 2.77 -4.91 -5.73
C TRP A 50 3.59 -3.65 -5.95
N THR A 51 2.95 -2.51 -5.76
CA THR A 51 3.57 -1.19 -5.82
C THR A 51 3.52 -0.58 -4.43
N ALA A 52 4.67 -0.11 -3.92
CA ALA A 52 4.68 0.67 -2.69
C ALA A 52 3.90 1.97 -2.89
N PHE A 53 3.09 2.36 -1.91
CA PHE A 53 2.36 3.62 -1.91
C PHE A 53 3.22 4.65 -1.18
N ASP A 54 3.81 5.58 -1.91
CA ASP A 54 4.79 6.52 -1.34
C ASP A 54 4.06 7.58 -0.49
N SER A 55 4.46 7.68 0.77
CA SER A 55 3.83 8.58 1.76
C SER A 55 4.84 9.28 2.67
N ALA A 56 4.41 10.40 3.26
CA ALA A 56 5.21 11.12 4.27
C ALA A 56 5.43 10.34 5.58
N LEU A 57 4.72 9.22 5.78
CA LEU A 57 4.85 8.36 6.96
C LEU A 57 5.74 7.13 6.70
N ASP A 58 6.30 7.02 5.50
CA ASP A 58 7.15 5.89 5.11
C ASP A 58 8.44 5.85 5.94
N ASP A 59 8.51 4.91 6.89
CA ASP A 59 9.67 4.65 7.75
C ASP A 59 9.75 3.15 8.07
N HIS A 60 10.83 2.66 8.66
CA HIS A 60 11.08 1.25 9.00
C HIS A 60 9.92 0.53 9.71
N CYS A 61 9.05 1.26 10.42
CA CYS A 61 7.88 0.73 11.12
C CYS A 61 6.54 0.93 10.39
N HIS A 62 6.48 1.58 9.23
CA HIS A 62 5.23 1.84 8.50
C HIS A 62 5.41 1.76 6.99
N GLY A 63 4.48 1.07 6.32
CA GLY A 63 4.44 1.01 4.86
C GLY A 63 3.09 0.56 4.34
N VAL A 64 2.79 0.94 3.09
CA VAL A 64 1.57 0.56 2.39
C VAL A 64 1.95 0.07 0.99
N TRP A 65 1.34 -1.03 0.54
CA TRP A 65 1.55 -1.58 -0.80
C TRP A 65 0.20 -1.90 -1.44
N VAL A 66 0.08 -1.61 -2.72
CA VAL A 66 -1.13 -1.82 -3.51
C VAL A 66 -0.88 -2.86 -4.59
N ASN A 67 -1.84 -3.76 -4.80
CA ASN A 67 -1.86 -4.69 -5.91
C ASN A 67 -3.14 -4.48 -6.70
N LYS A 68 -3.00 -3.73 -7.80
CA LYS A 68 -4.11 -3.34 -8.65
C LYS A 68 -4.75 -4.52 -9.37
N ALA A 69 -3.94 -5.49 -9.79
CA ALA A 69 -4.41 -6.67 -10.53
C ALA A 69 -5.32 -7.56 -9.68
N GLU A 70 -4.98 -7.74 -8.40
CA GLU A 70 -5.74 -8.54 -7.44
C GLU A 70 -6.72 -7.71 -6.59
N ARG A 71 -6.72 -6.38 -6.73
CA ARG A 71 -7.52 -5.42 -5.94
C ARG A 71 -7.26 -5.55 -4.43
N ARG A 72 -5.99 -5.56 -4.07
CA ARG A 72 -5.55 -5.71 -2.68
C ARG A 72 -4.73 -4.52 -2.21
N VAL A 73 -4.83 -4.20 -0.93
CA VAL A 73 -3.99 -3.19 -0.25
C VAL A 73 -3.45 -3.81 1.04
N LEU A 74 -2.14 -3.74 1.22
CA LEU A 74 -1.46 -4.21 2.42
C LEU A 74 -0.96 -3.00 3.21
N HIS A 75 -1.29 -2.95 4.49
CA HIS A 75 -0.70 -2.00 5.44
C HIS A 75 0.18 -2.74 6.42
N TYR A 76 1.30 -2.12 6.76
CA TYR A 76 2.13 -2.46 7.89
C TYR A 76 2.28 -1.25 8.80
N PHE A 77 2.01 -1.41 10.10
CA PHE A 77 2.25 -0.37 11.11
C PHE A 77 2.67 -1.01 12.44
N GLU A 78 3.94 -0.83 12.83
CA GLU A 78 4.51 -1.26 14.11
C GLU A 78 4.07 -2.67 14.56
N ASN A 79 4.39 -3.68 13.76
CA ASN A 79 4.02 -5.08 13.93
C ASN A 79 2.55 -5.44 13.64
N ASP A 80 1.74 -4.50 13.18
CA ASP A 80 0.37 -4.73 12.77
C ASP A 80 0.29 -4.84 11.25
N VAL A 81 -0.27 -5.94 10.75
CA VAL A 81 -0.42 -6.20 9.31
C VAL A 81 -1.90 -6.27 8.98
N TYR A 82 -2.34 -5.40 8.09
CA TYR A 82 -3.71 -5.41 7.55
C TYR A 82 -3.67 -5.71 6.06
N LEU A 83 -4.50 -6.65 5.62
CA LEU A 83 -4.76 -6.88 4.21
C LEU A 83 -6.21 -6.54 3.92
N ILE A 84 -6.41 -5.70 2.92
CA ILE A 84 -7.69 -5.30 2.39
C ILE A 84 -7.87 -5.96 1.03
N GLU A 85 -9.04 -6.57 0.79
CA GLU A 85 -9.40 -7.21 -0.46
C GLU A 85 -10.73 -6.64 -0.96
N ALA A 86 -10.70 -6.03 -2.14
CA ALA A 86 -11.87 -5.43 -2.78
C ALA A 86 -12.49 -6.38 -3.82
N ASP A 87 -13.82 -6.53 -3.73
CA ASP A 87 -14.58 -7.40 -4.64
C ASP A 87 -14.81 -6.78 -6.02
N SER A 88 -14.76 -5.44 -6.12
CA SER A 88 -14.94 -4.71 -7.37
C SER A 88 -13.85 -3.66 -7.57
N ALA A 89 -13.67 -3.24 -8.83
CA ALA A 89 -12.81 -2.10 -9.15
C ALA A 89 -13.28 -0.82 -8.46
N GLU A 90 -14.59 -0.65 -8.30
CA GLU A 90 -15.18 0.50 -7.63
C GLU A 90 -14.76 0.59 -6.15
N THR A 91 -14.87 -0.49 -5.38
CA THR A 91 -14.49 -0.45 -3.96
C THR A 91 -12.99 -0.42 -3.75
N TYR A 92 -12.20 -0.95 -4.71
CA TYR A 92 -10.75 -0.78 -4.75
C TYR A 92 -10.37 0.69 -4.98
N ASP A 93 -10.94 1.33 -5.99
CA ASP A 93 -10.62 2.74 -6.30
C ASP A 93 -11.05 3.67 -5.16
N THR A 94 -12.16 3.37 -4.48
CA THR A 94 -12.55 4.07 -3.23
C THR A 94 -11.50 3.90 -2.12
N GLU A 95 -10.87 2.74 -2.02
CA GLU A 95 -9.75 2.52 -1.08
C GLU A 95 -8.55 3.40 -1.46
N ILE A 96 -8.18 3.45 -2.75
CA ILE A 96 -7.08 4.29 -3.22
C ILE A 96 -7.38 5.78 -2.99
N GLU A 97 -8.62 6.24 -3.17
CA GLU A 97 -9.04 7.61 -2.80
C GLU A 97 -8.86 7.86 -1.31
N ALA A 98 -9.26 6.91 -0.45
CA ALA A 98 -9.08 7.03 0.98
C ALA A 98 -7.59 7.11 1.37
N LEU A 99 -6.72 6.33 0.73
CA LEU A 99 -5.26 6.43 0.90
C LEU A 99 -4.74 7.81 0.47
N CYS A 100 -5.15 8.30 -0.69
CA CYS A 100 -4.71 9.60 -1.21
C CYS A 100 -5.14 10.75 -0.29
N ASN A 101 -6.34 10.68 0.28
CA ASN A 101 -6.88 11.68 1.21
C ASN A 101 -6.22 11.63 2.59
N PHE A 102 -5.80 10.45 3.03
CA PHE A 102 -5.19 10.26 4.36
C PHE A 102 -3.68 10.53 4.37
N TYR A 103 -2.96 10.06 3.35
CA TYR A 103 -1.51 10.12 3.29
C TYR A 103 -1.01 11.28 2.42
N GLU A 104 -0.34 12.24 3.05
CA GLU A 104 0.44 13.25 2.32
C GLU A 104 1.52 12.58 1.44
N PRO A 105 1.71 13.02 0.19
CA PRO A 105 2.74 12.47 -0.68
C PRO A 105 4.15 12.87 -0.22
N ALA A 106 5.10 11.95 -0.35
CA ALA A 106 6.52 12.21 -0.19
C ALA A 106 7.27 12.01 -1.52
N PRO A 107 8.45 12.63 -1.70
CA PRO A 107 9.30 12.34 -2.85
C PRO A 107 9.71 10.87 -2.84
N ALA A 108 9.39 10.16 -3.93
CA ALA A 108 9.86 8.79 -4.18
C ALA A 108 11.38 8.76 -4.41
N ALA A 109 11.91 9.84 -5.00
CA ALA A 109 13.34 10.04 -5.17
C ALA A 109 13.69 11.53 -5.12
N ILE A 110 14.90 11.84 -4.66
CA ILE A 110 15.48 13.18 -4.72
C ILE A 110 16.74 13.10 -5.58
N LEU A 111 16.72 13.75 -6.73
CA LEU A 111 17.88 13.89 -7.60
C LEU A 111 18.64 15.14 -7.18
N ILE A 112 19.92 14.99 -6.84
CA ILE A 112 20.78 16.10 -6.43
C ILE A 112 21.80 16.35 -7.53
N ASP A 113 21.86 17.58 -8.04
CA ASP A 113 22.96 18.07 -8.87
C ASP A 113 23.85 19.08 -8.11
N GLU A 114 24.78 19.74 -8.79
CA GLU A 114 25.73 20.67 -8.15
C GLU A 114 25.06 21.83 -7.40
N THR A 115 23.82 22.19 -7.76
CA THR A 115 23.14 23.39 -7.24
C THR A 115 21.67 23.19 -6.88
N THR A 116 21.03 22.11 -7.32
CA THR A 116 19.60 21.89 -7.16
C THR A 116 19.27 20.49 -6.66
N ALA A 117 18.14 20.40 -5.95
CA ALA A 117 17.49 19.15 -5.63
C ALA A 117 16.16 19.11 -6.39
N THR A 118 15.95 18.05 -7.17
CA THR A 118 14.70 17.79 -7.88
C THR A 118 14.00 16.62 -7.20
N GLU A 119 12.82 16.88 -6.66
CA GLU A 119 11.96 15.87 -6.05
C GLU A 119 11.11 15.21 -7.13
N LEU A 120 11.12 13.88 -7.15
CA LEU A 120 10.30 13.06 -8.03
C LEU A 120 9.22 12.39 -7.19
N TYR A 121 7.96 12.58 -7.58
CA TYR A 121 6.80 12.03 -6.88
C TYR A 121 6.17 10.89 -7.68
N GLN A 122 5.58 9.94 -6.95
CA GLN A 122 4.77 8.89 -7.54
C GLN A 122 3.53 9.47 -8.23
N ASP A 123 3.23 9.02 -9.45
CA ASP A 123 1.96 9.31 -10.10
C ASP A 123 0.86 8.41 -9.50
N ARG A 124 0.14 8.95 -8.51
CA ARG A 124 -0.94 8.23 -7.83
C ARG A 124 -2.09 7.87 -8.76
N ALA A 125 -2.23 8.51 -9.92
CA ALA A 125 -3.28 8.17 -10.89
C ALA A 125 -3.09 6.75 -11.45
N GLU A 126 -1.84 6.27 -11.54
CA GLU A 126 -1.53 4.93 -12.05
C GLU A 126 -2.03 3.80 -11.13
N LEU A 127 -2.25 4.12 -9.85
CA LEU A 127 -2.73 3.16 -8.85
C LEU A 127 -4.21 2.85 -9.00
N PHE A 128 -4.99 3.70 -9.67
CA PHE A 128 -6.41 3.49 -9.93
C PHE A 128 -6.65 2.48 -11.06
N ILE A 129 -7.75 1.73 -10.95
CA ILE A 129 -8.26 0.89 -12.03
C ILE A 129 -9.04 1.75 -13.01
N ASP A 130 -9.96 2.60 -12.54
CA ASP A 130 -10.65 3.57 -13.36
C ASP A 130 -9.90 4.92 -13.42
N PRO A 131 -9.29 5.27 -14.57
CA PRO A 131 -8.55 6.53 -14.69
C PRO A 131 -9.43 7.77 -14.54
N ALA A 132 -10.76 7.67 -14.72
CA ALA A 132 -11.65 8.82 -14.52
C ALA A 132 -11.76 9.21 -13.03
N ARG A 133 -11.62 8.25 -12.12
CA ARG A 133 -11.64 8.50 -10.67
C ARG A 133 -10.36 9.15 -10.18
N ALA A 134 -9.21 8.75 -10.74
CA ALA A 134 -7.92 9.38 -10.45
C ALA A 134 -7.95 10.91 -10.64
N VAL A 135 -8.55 11.39 -11.73
CA VAL A 135 -8.64 12.83 -12.04
C VAL A 135 -9.43 13.59 -10.98
N THR A 136 -10.50 12.98 -10.44
CA THR A 136 -11.36 13.63 -9.44
C THR A 136 -10.66 13.72 -8.09
N CYS A 137 -9.90 12.70 -7.71
CA CYS A 137 -9.17 12.64 -6.45
C CYS A 137 -7.96 13.59 -6.40
N LEU A 138 -7.24 13.73 -7.52
CA LEU A 138 -5.98 14.49 -7.56
C LEU A 138 -6.17 15.97 -7.93
N ALA A 139 -7.33 16.37 -8.46
CA ALA A 139 -7.64 17.76 -8.80
C ALA A 139 -7.81 18.69 -7.58
N GLU A 140 -7.95 18.14 -6.36
CA GLU A 140 -8.05 18.95 -5.13
C GLU A 140 -6.68 19.39 -4.58
N PHE A 141 -5.57 18.95 -5.20
CA PHE A 141 -4.20 19.22 -4.75
C PHE A 141 -3.36 20.05 -5.75
N SER A 142 -3.98 20.62 -6.79
CA SER A 142 -3.34 21.47 -7.81
C SER A 142 -3.58 22.96 -7.61
#